data_AF-A0A6P2CVM8-F1
#
_entry.id   AF-A0A6P2CVM8-F1
#
_cell.length_a   1.000
_cell.length_b   1.000
_cell.length_c   1.000
_cell.angle_alpha   90.00
_cell.angle_beta   90.00
_cell.angle_gamma   90.00
#
_symmetry.space_group_name_H-M   'P 1'
#
loop_
_entity.id
_entity.type
_entity.pdbx_description
1 polymer ?
#
loop_
_entity_poly.entity_id
_entity_poly.type
_entity_poly.pdbx_seq_one_letter_code
_entity_poly.pdbx_strand_id
1 'polypeptide(L)'
;MGTLAPELILRAALYVVHVAAYTTRNWTFADQVPRQQIHDLWEAMHEIPSLVLRWRPDAEQELIRYLDEYDRKWPSPRFREMYQRHLEHGHPA
;
A
#
# COMPACT_ATOMS: atom_id res chain seq x y z
N MET A 1 -17.12 -4.89 -16.30
CA MET A 1 -15.69 -5.13 -15.99
C MET A 1 -15.02 -3.77 -15.92
N GLY A 2 -14.38 -3.44 -14.80
CA GLY A 2 -13.64 -2.18 -14.68
C GLY A 2 -12.36 -2.22 -15.50
N THR A 3 -11.77 -1.05 -15.76
CA THR A 3 -10.46 -0.94 -16.40
C THR A 3 -9.38 -1.25 -15.35
N LEU A 4 -8.27 -1.84 -15.77
CA LEU A 4 -7.10 -2.04 -14.91
C LEU A 4 -6.40 -0.70 -14.67
N ALA A 5 -5.75 -0.54 -13.52
CA ALA A 5 -4.89 0.61 -13.25
C ALA A 5 -3.73 0.73 -14.27
N PRO A 6 -3.26 1.95 -14.58
CA PRO A 6 -2.03 2.16 -15.33
C PRO A 6 -0.86 1.35 -14.77
N GLU A 7 0.02 0.86 -15.64
CA GLU A 7 1.07 -0.10 -15.26
C GLU A 7 1.96 0.41 -14.11
N LEU A 8 2.37 1.68 -14.14
CA LEU A 8 3.20 2.27 -13.09
C LEU A 8 2.49 2.27 -11.73
N ILE A 9 1.20 2.62 -11.72
CA ILE A 9 0.35 2.61 -10.53
C ILE A 9 0.16 1.18 -10.02
N LEU A 10 -0.13 0.25 -10.92
CA LEU A 10 -0.29 -1.16 -10.57
C LEU A 10 0.98 -1.73 -9.92
N ARG A 11 2.16 -1.46 -10.50
CA ARG A 11 3.45 -1.88 -9.95
C ARG A 11 3.71 -1.28 -8.57
N ALA A 12 3.50 0.03 -8.41
CA ALA A 12 3.67 0.71 -7.13
C ALA A 12 2.71 0.19 -6.05
N ALA A 13 1.44 -0.02 -6.40
CA ALA A 13 0.43 -0.57 -5.50
C ALA A 13 0.77 -2.01 -5.06
N LEU A 14 1.16 -2.87 -6.01
CA LEU A 14 1.57 -4.24 -5.72
C LEU A 14 2.84 -4.28 -4.86
N TYR A 15 3.78 -3.38 -5.08
CA TYR A 15 4.97 -3.25 -4.25
C TYR A 15 4.60 -2.93 -2.79
N VAL A 16 3.69 -1.99 -2.56
CA VAL A 16 3.23 -1.64 -1.21
C VAL A 16 2.52 -2.82 -0.53
N VAL A 17 1.64 -3.54 -1.23
CA VAL A 17 0.99 -4.75 -0.71
C VAL A 17 2.01 -5.83 -0.37
N HIS A 18 3.02 -6.03 -1.22
CA HIS A 18 4.13 -6.94 -0.95
C HIS A 18 4.88 -6.54 0.34
N VAL A 19 5.17 -5.24 0.51
CA VAL A 19 5.81 -4.72 1.72
C VAL A 19 4.98 -4.99 2.97
N ALA A 20 3.69 -4.70 2.93
CA ALA A 20 2.78 -4.94 4.03
C ALA A 20 2.73 -6.44 4.42
N ALA A 21 2.69 -7.33 3.44
CA ALA A 21 2.65 -8.77 3.66
C ALA A 21 3.93 -9.28 4.34
N TYR A 22 5.12 -8.95 3.82
CA TYR A 22 6.35 -9.42 4.46
C TYR A 22 6.61 -8.73 5.81
N THR A 23 6.20 -7.47 5.97
CA THR A 23 6.30 -6.74 7.25
C THR A 23 5.48 -7.45 8.31
N THR A 24 4.21 -7.76 8.01
CA THR A 24 3.34 -8.51 8.92
C THR A 24 3.93 -9.89 9.25
N ARG A 25 4.43 -10.61 8.24
CA ARG A 25 5.11 -11.90 8.46
C ARG A 25 6.31 -11.76 9.40
N ASN A 26 7.14 -10.74 9.24
CA ASN A 26 8.31 -10.55 10.09
C ASN A 26 7.91 -10.18 11.52
N TRP A 27 6.82 -9.41 11.68
CA TRP A 27 6.27 -9.08 12.98
C TRP A 27 5.74 -10.28 13.75
N THR A 28 5.41 -11.42 13.10
CA THR A 28 5.07 -12.64 13.83
C THR A 28 6.26 -13.28 14.55
N PHE A 29 7.49 -12.88 14.22
CA PHE A 29 8.71 -13.32 14.91
C PHE A 29 9.20 -12.30 15.95
N ALA A 30 8.57 -11.13 16.05
CA ALA A 30 8.99 -10.05 16.94
C ALA A 30 7.93 -9.78 18.02
N ASP A 31 8.34 -9.73 19.28
CA ASP A 31 7.40 -9.64 20.42
C ASP A 31 6.78 -8.25 20.66
N GLN A 32 7.04 -7.24 19.80
CA GLN A 32 6.82 -5.83 20.17
C GLN A 32 6.02 -4.99 19.18
N VAL A 33 5.17 -5.59 18.33
CA VAL A 33 4.27 -4.79 17.47
C VAL A 33 2.85 -4.72 18.05
N PRO A 34 2.30 -3.51 18.26
CA PRO A 34 0.92 -3.37 18.69
C PRO A 34 -0.04 -4.04 17.71
N ARG A 35 -1.00 -4.83 18.22
CA ARG A 35 -2.05 -5.43 17.38
C ARG A 35 -2.84 -4.38 16.57
N GLN A 36 -3.02 -3.19 17.14
CA GLN A 36 -3.66 -2.07 16.46
C GLN A 36 -2.89 -1.64 15.21
N GLN A 37 -1.56 -1.68 15.24
CA GLN A 37 -0.73 -1.34 14.08
C GLN A 37 -0.89 -2.37 12.96
N ILE A 38 -0.98 -3.66 13.31
CA ILE A 38 -1.24 -4.73 12.34
C ILE A 38 -2.63 -4.56 11.71
N HIS A 39 -3.64 -4.27 12.53
CA HIS A 39 -4.99 -3.97 12.06
C HIS A 39 -4.99 -2.78 11.10
N ASP A 40 -4.44 -1.63 11.52
CA ASP A 40 -4.41 -0.41 10.70
C ASP A 40 -3.62 -0.62 9.39
N LEU A 41 -2.57 -1.45 9.43
CA LEU A 41 -1.82 -1.84 8.22
C LEU A 41 -2.74 -2.56 7.24
N TRP A 42 -3.49 -3.57 7.67
CA TRP A 42 -4.39 -4.30 6.76
C TRP A 42 -5.62 -3.50 6.36
N GLU A 43 -6.09 -2.58 7.20
CA GLU A 43 -7.10 -1.58 6.82
C GLU A 43 -6.63 -0.71 5.66
N ALA A 44 -5.35 -0.33 5.61
CA ALA A 44 -4.81 0.41 4.47
C ALA A 44 -4.64 -0.44 3.19
N MET A 45 -4.48 -1.77 3.32
CA MET A 45 -4.13 -2.64 2.19
C MET A 45 -5.32 -3.33 1.52
N HIS A 46 -6.36 -3.69 2.28
CA HIS A 46 -7.36 -4.67 1.82
C HIS A 46 -8.14 -4.22 0.57
N GLU A 47 -8.38 -2.92 0.40
CA GLU A 47 -9.08 -2.40 -0.77
C GLU A 47 -8.19 -2.24 -2.01
N ILE A 48 -6.86 -2.19 -1.86
CA ILE A 48 -5.94 -1.92 -2.96
C ILE A 48 -6.14 -2.90 -4.13
N PRO A 49 -6.22 -4.23 -3.95
CA PRO A 49 -6.46 -5.17 -5.05
C PRO A 49 -7.78 -4.92 -5.78
N SER A 50 -8.85 -4.62 -5.05
CA SER A 50 -10.16 -4.31 -5.63
C SER A 50 -10.10 -3.02 -6.46
N LEU A 51 -9.45 -2.00 -5.91
CA LEU A 51 -9.30 -0.68 -6.49
C LEU A 51 -8.51 -0.71 -7.80
N VAL A 52 -7.38 -1.42 -7.85
CA VAL A 52 -6.54 -1.51 -9.06
C VAL A 52 -7.19 -2.33 -10.18
N LEU A 53 -8.07 -3.27 -9.85
CA LEU A 53 -8.85 -4.05 -10.82
C LEU A 53 -10.11 -3.33 -11.33
N ARG A 54 -10.54 -2.27 -10.62
CA ARG A 54 -11.74 -1.47 -10.93
C ARG A 54 -11.39 0.01 -11.01
N TRP A 55 -10.39 0.31 -11.82
CA TRP A 55 -9.81 1.64 -11.92
C TRP A 55 -10.83 2.66 -12.44
N ARG A 56 -10.88 3.80 -11.73
CA ARG A 56 -11.79 4.92 -11.97
C ARG A 56 -11.02 6.24 -11.77
N PRO A 57 -11.53 7.40 -12.26
CA PRO A 57 -10.78 8.65 -12.27
C PRO A 57 -10.23 9.12 -10.90
N ASP A 58 -10.91 8.78 -9.81
CA ASP A 58 -10.58 9.13 -8.42
C ASP A 58 -9.84 8.00 -7.66
N ALA A 59 -9.61 6.85 -8.30
CA ALA A 59 -9.06 5.67 -7.64
C ALA A 59 -7.66 5.90 -7.04
N GLU A 60 -6.79 6.66 -7.71
CA GLU A 60 -5.47 6.96 -7.17
C GLU A 60 -5.52 7.84 -5.92
N GLN A 61 -6.43 8.81 -5.90
CA GLN A 61 -6.61 9.69 -4.75
C GLN A 61 -7.11 8.89 -3.54
N GLU A 62 -8.03 7.96 -3.79
CA GLU A 62 -8.52 7.03 -2.78
C GLU A 62 -7.42 6.10 -2.26
N LEU A 63 -6.60 5.52 -3.15
CA LEU A 63 -5.43 4.71 -2.79
C LEU A 63 -4.49 5.51 -1.87
N ILE A 64 -4.10 6.71 -2.30
CA ILE A 64 -3.20 7.58 -1.54
C ILE A 64 -3.79 7.91 -0.17
N ARG A 65 -5.11 8.14 -0.08
CA ARG A 65 -5.79 8.38 1.19
C ARG A 65 -5.65 7.21 2.15
N TYR A 66 -5.85 5.97 1.71
CA TYR A 66 -5.67 4.78 2.56
C TYR A 66 -4.23 4.67 3.09
N LEU A 67 -3.23 4.93 2.24
CA LEU A 67 -1.83 4.91 2.65
C LEU A 67 -1.50 6.04 3.64
N ASP A 68 -2.02 7.24 3.39
CA ASP A 68 -1.79 8.41 4.24
C ASP A 68 -2.45 8.25 5.62
N GLU A 69 -3.62 7.60 5.69
CA GLU A 69 -4.30 7.29 6.95
C GLU A 69 -3.46 6.39 7.87
N TYR A 70 -2.71 5.43 7.31
CA TYR A 70 -1.76 4.61 8.07
C TYR A 70 -0.52 5.42 8.48
N ASP A 71 0.10 6.10 7.50
CA ASP A 71 1.36 6.85 7.71
C ASP A 71 1.20 8.01 8.72
N ARG A 72 -0.01 8.53 8.93
CA ARG A 72 -0.28 9.51 10.00
C ARG A 72 -0.30 8.91 11.40
N LYS A 73 -0.66 7.64 11.55
CA LYS A 73 -0.80 6.94 12.84
C LYS A 73 0.51 6.29 13.28
N TRP A 74 1.29 5.79 12.34
CA TRP A 74 2.44 4.94 12.62
C TRP A 74 3.73 5.47 11.97
N PRO A 75 4.88 5.39 12.66
CA PRO A 75 6.15 5.88 12.12
C PRO A 75 6.74 4.98 11.04
N SER A 76 6.31 3.72 10.96
CA SER A 76 6.81 2.73 10.00
C SER A 76 5.83 1.57 9.81
N PRO A 77 5.81 0.91 8.64
CA PRO A 77 6.39 1.35 7.37
C PRO A 77 5.76 2.64 6.84
N ARG A 78 6.44 3.34 5.92
CA ARG A 78 5.96 4.59 5.30
C ARG A 78 5.38 4.29 3.92
N PHE A 79 4.15 3.78 3.86
CA PHE A 79 3.59 3.21 2.65
C PHE A 79 3.35 4.25 1.55
N ARG A 80 2.91 5.46 1.91
CA ARG A 80 2.67 6.52 0.92
C ARG A 80 4.00 6.94 0.26
N GLU A 81 5.04 7.08 1.07
CA GLU A 81 6.37 7.42 0.56
C GLU A 81 6.91 6.31 -0.35
N MET A 82 6.73 5.04 0.03
CA MET A 82 7.13 3.90 -0.80
C MET A 82 6.37 3.86 -2.12
N TYR A 83 5.05 4.10 -2.12
CA TYR A 83 4.23 4.21 -3.32
C TYR A 83 4.75 5.31 -4.26
N GLN A 84 4.94 6.52 -3.73
CA GLN A 84 5.41 7.68 -4.49
C GLN A 84 6.80 7.45 -5.09
N ARG A 85 7.73 6.91 -4.31
CA ARG A 85 9.07 6.58 -4.82
C ARG A 85 9.00 5.54 -5.94
N HIS A 86 8.15 4.52 -5.82
CA HIS A 86 8.04 3.49 -6.85
C HIS A 86 7.40 4.03 -8.13
N LEU A 87 6.48 5.00 -8.02
CA LEU A 87 5.93 5.73 -9.17
C LEU A 87 6.99 6.57 -9.88
N GLU A 88 7.80 7.32 -9.13
CA GLU A 88 8.84 8.21 -9.68
C GLU A 88 9.99 7.45 -10.35
N HIS A 89 10.36 6.29 -9.81
CA HIS A 89 11.54 5.53 -10.23
C HIS A 89 11.21 4.32 -11.11
N GLY A 90 10.02 4.27 -11.71
CA GLY A 90 9.52 3.15 -12.53
C GLY A 90 10.29 2.85 -13.84
N HIS A 91 11.54 3.27 -13.99
CA HIS A 91 12.46 2.74 -14.99
C HIS A 91 13.26 1.58 -14.37
N PRO A 92 13.19 0.36 -14.93
CA PRO A 92 14.26 -0.59 -14.69
C PRO A 92 15.56 -0.02 -15.28
N ALA A 93 16.65 -0.13 -14.53
CA ALA A 93 17.99 -0.18 -15.13
C ALA A 93 18.12 -1.45 -15.99
#